data_AF-A0A7S0C6M1-F1
#
_entry.id   AF-A0A7S0C6M1-F1
#
_cell.length_a   1.000
_cell.length_b   1.000
_cell.length_c   1.000
_cell.angle_alpha   90.00
_cell.angle_beta   90.00
_cell.angle_gamma   90.00
#
_symmetry.space_group_name_H-M   'P 1'
#
loop_
_entity.id
_entity.type
_entity.pdbx_description
1 polymer ?
#
loop_
_entity_poly.entity_id
_entity_poly.type
_entity_poly.pdbx_seq_one_letter_code
_entity_poly.pdbx_strand_id
1 'polypeptide(L)'
;MAANNGIAQGKSRGHAVTKRDRPAKKPKGLINKHVKMCREIAREVCGLSPYERRILDMIKTGGSSADKRVYKFAKRRLGSHKRALRKREDIKEINAQQRARAAGA
;
A
#
# COMPACT_ATOMS: atom_id res chain seq x y z
N MET A 1 -23.56 6.48 -16.60
CA MET A 1 -23.14 7.90 -16.43
C MET A 1 -24.33 8.76 -16.78
N ALA A 2 -24.79 9.64 -15.90
CA ALA A 2 -25.84 10.59 -16.25
C ALA A 2 -25.37 11.44 -17.44
N ALA A 3 -26.24 11.64 -18.43
CA ALA A 3 -25.97 12.54 -19.55
C ALA A 3 -25.77 13.96 -19.01
N ASN A 4 -24.97 14.77 -19.70
CA ASN A 4 -24.90 16.19 -19.35
C ASN A 4 -26.23 16.86 -19.74
N ASN A 5 -26.74 17.77 -18.91
CA ASN A 5 -28.10 18.31 -19.02
C ASN A 5 -28.18 19.63 -19.83
N GLY A 6 -27.09 20.07 -20.47
CA GLY A 6 -27.06 21.33 -21.24
C GLY A 6 -26.93 22.61 -20.39
N ILE A 7 -26.88 22.48 -19.06
CA ILE A 7 -26.79 23.62 -18.12
C ILE A 7 -25.31 23.96 -17.88
N ALA A 8 -24.98 25.25 -17.71
CA ALA A 8 -23.59 25.71 -17.54
C ALA A 8 -22.98 25.38 -16.15
N GLN A 9 -23.81 25.07 -15.15
CA GLN A 9 -23.41 24.85 -13.75
C GLN A 9 -24.07 23.60 -13.16
N GLY A 10 -23.50 23.02 -12.10
CA GLY A 10 -23.98 21.81 -11.44
C GLY A 10 -23.22 20.51 -11.81
N LYS A 11 -23.63 19.38 -11.22
CA LYS A 11 -22.89 18.10 -11.32
C LYS A 11 -22.93 17.47 -12.72
N SER A 12 -24.05 17.59 -13.43
CA SER A 12 -24.24 17.09 -14.81
C SER A 12 -24.17 18.21 -15.85
N ARG A 13 -23.38 19.25 -15.58
CA ARG A 13 -23.26 20.42 -16.45
C ARG A 13 -22.55 20.13 -17.77
N GLY A 14 -22.74 21.03 -18.73
CA GLY A 14 -22.11 21.00 -20.04
C GLY A 14 -23.07 20.54 -21.14
N HIS A 15 -22.61 20.65 -22.38
CA HIS A 15 -23.39 20.24 -23.55
C HIS A 15 -23.75 18.76 -23.48
N ALA A 16 -25.00 18.44 -23.84
CA ALA A 16 -25.52 17.08 -23.87
C ALA A 16 -24.83 16.30 -25.00
N VAL A 17 -23.90 15.41 -24.64
CA VAL A 17 -23.12 14.60 -25.59
C VAL A 17 -23.22 13.12 -25.22
N THR A 18 -23.33 12.26 -26.23
CA THR A 18 -23.22 10.80 -26.08
C THR A 18 -21.76 10.39 -25.94
N LYS A 19 -21.32 10.11 -24.71
CA LYS A 19 -19.94 9.67 -24.43
C LYS A 19 -19.73 8.24 -24.92
N ARG A 20 -18.74 8.03 -25.78
CA ARG A 20 -18.29 6.70 -26.21
C ARG A 20 -17.49 6.04 -25.09
N ASP A 21 -17.74 4.75 -24.84
CA ASP A 21 -16.91 3.98 -23.94
C ASP A 21 -15.55 3.71 -24.60
N ARG A 22 -14.47 4.16 -23.95
CA ARG A 22 -13.10 3.99 -24.45
C ARG A 22 -12.42 2.93 -23.61
N PRO A 23 -11.67 1.99 -24.22
CA PRO A 23 -10.95 1.01 -23.44
C PRO A 23 -10.00 1.71 -22.47
N ALA A 24 -10.11 1.37 -21.19
CA ALA A 24 -9.27 1.96 -20.16
C ALA A 24 -7.80 1.64 -20.45
N LYS A 25 -6.96 2.68 -20.52
CA LYS A 25 -5.50 2.49 -20.62
C LYS A 25 -5.04 1.71 -19.38
N LYS A 26 -4.32 0.60 -19.59
CA LYS A 26 -3.74 -0.18 -18.49
C LYS A 26 -2.87 0.74 -17.62
N PRO A 27 -3.16 0.88 -16.32
CA PRO A 27 -2.39 1.79 -15.47
C PRO A 27 -0.94 1.30 -15.37
N LYS A 28 0.01 2.24 -15.32
CA LYS A 28 1.41 1.91 -15.02
C LYS A 28 1.53 1.57 -13.53
N GLY A 29 2.32 0.54 -13.21
CA GLY A 29 2.68 0.20 -11.83
C GLY A 29 1.80 -0.84 -11.14
N LEU A 30 0.89 -1.51 -11.86
CA LEU A 30 0.25 -2.71 -11.31
C LEU A 30 1.26 -3.84 -11.12
N ILE A 31 1.02 -4.67 -10.11
CA ILE A 31 1.83 -5.84 -9.82
C ILE A 31 1.32 -7.00 -10.68
N ASN A 32 2.14 -7.42 -11.64
CA ASN A 32 1.92 -8.66 -12.40
C ASN A 32 2.48 -9.86 -11.64
N LYS A 33 2.03 -11.09 -11.99
CA LYS A 33 2.51 -12.34 -11.37
C LYS A 33 4.04 -12.45 -11.39
N HIS A 34 4.66 -12.17 -12.53
CA HIS A 34 6.12 -12.18 -12.68
C HIS A 34 6.82 -11.17 -11.76
N VAL A 35 6.32 -9.93 -11.70
CA VAL A 35 6.91 -8.88 -10.85
C VAL A 35 6.77 -9.22 -9.36
N LYS A 36 5.66 -9.87 -8.96
CA LYS A 36 5.47 -10.35 -7.60
C LYS A 36 6.52 -11.41 -7.24
N MET A 37 6.69 -12.42 -8.09
CA MET A 37 7.70 -13.47 -7.93
C MET A 37 9.12 -12.90 -7.77
N CYS A 38 9.53 -11.99 -8.67
CA CYS A 38 10.86 -11.37 -8.57
C CYS A 38 11.05 -10.57 -7.27
N ARG A 39 10.01 -9.88 -6.79
CA ARG A 39 10.07 -9.11 -5.53
C ARG A 39 10.13 -10.01 -4.30
N GLU A 40 9.49 -11.17 -4.33
CA GLU A 40 9.56 -12.17 -3.25
C GLU A 40 10.97 -12.74 -3.14
N ILE A 41 11.56 -13.15 -4.26
CA ILE A 41 12.97 -13.64 -4.33
C ILE A 41 13.94 -12.56 -3.81
N ALA A 42 13.80 -11.31 -4.27
CA ALA A 42 14.69 -10.24 -3.82
C ALA A 42 14.60 -9.96 -2.31
N ARG A 43 13.41 -10.11 -1.72
CA ARG A 43 13.20 -9.94 -0.27
C ARG A 43 13.81 -11.08 0.54
N GLU A 44 13.75 -12.30 0.01
CA GLU A 44 14.38 -13.46 0.63
C GLU A 44 15.91 -13.33 0.66
N VAL A 45 16.51 -12.93 -0.47
CA VAL A 45 17.97 -12.78 -0.60
C VAL A 45 18.52 -11.59 0.19
N CYS A 46 17.93 -10.39 0.02
CA CYS A 46 18.47 -9.18 0.63
C CYS A 46 18.04 -8.96 2.09
N GLY A 47 16.94 -9.61 2.52
CA GLY A 47 16.37 -9.43 3.85
C GLY A 47 15.82 -8.02 4.11
N LEU A 48 15.70 -7.68 5.40
CA LEU A 48 15.16 -6.40 5.87
C LEU A 48 16.26 -5.38 6.15
N SER A 49 16.02 -4.13 5.74
CA SER A 49 16.90 -3.01 6.08
C SER A 49 16.90 -2.71 7.59
N PRO A 50 17.93 -2.03 8.13
CA PRO A 50 18.04 -1.78 9.57
C PRO A 50 16.83 -1.04 10.17
N TYR A 51 16.23 -0.10 9.44
CA TYR A 51 15.05 0.62 9.93
C TYR A 51 13.79 -0.24 9.90
N GLU A 52 13.67 -1.15 8.93
CA GLU A 52 12.56 -2.11 8.83
C GLU A 52 12.66 -3.18 9.92
N ARG A 53 13.87 -3.66 10.22
CA ARG A 53 14.12 -4.55 11.38
C ARG A 53 13.69 -3.90 12.69
N ARG A 54 14.09 -2.65 12.93
CA ARG A 54 13.64 -1.91 14.13
C ARG A 54 12.12 -1.75 14.20
N ILE A 55 11.44 -1.60 13.05
CA ILE A 55 9.96 -1.57 13.02
C ILE A 55 9.39 -2.92 13.40
N LEU A 56 9.94 -4.02 12.88
CA LEU A 56 9.53 -5.37 13.24
C LEU A 56 9.72 -5.64 14.74
N ASP A 57 10.84 -5.23 15.32
CA ASP A 57 11.10 -5.38 16.76
C ASP A 57 10.07 -4.61 17.59
N MET A 58 9.78 -3.35 17.23
CA MET A 58 8.74 -2.54 17.90
C MET A 58 7.35 -3.18 17.81
N ILE A 59 7.05 -3.88 16.71
CA ILE A 59 5.79 -4.63 16.55
C ILE A 59 5.80 -5.89 17.43
N LYS A 60 6.92 -6.60 17.52
CA LYS A 60 7.07 -7.83 18.33
C LYS A 60 7.01 -7.56 19.83
N THR A 61 7.59 -6.46 20.32
CA THR A 61 7.52 -6.07 21.75
C THR A 61 6.08 -5.86 22.22
N GLY A 62 5.15 -5.52 21.33
CA GLY A 62 3.73 -5.37 21.66
C GLY A 62 3.38 -4.16 22.54
N GLY A 63 2.10 -4.08 22.92
CA GLY A 63 1.53 -3.06 23.80
C GLY A 63 0.60 -2.05 23.10
N SER A 64 -0.29 -1.41 23.87
CA SER A 64 -1.34 -0.50 23.37
C SER A 64 -0.82 0.75 22.64
N SER A 65 0.45 1.12 22.88
CA SER A 65 1.10 2.29 22.27
C SER A 65 2.07 1.94 21.13
N ALA A 66 2.21 0.65 20.77
CA ALA A 66 3.18 0.20 19.76
C ALA A 66 2.90 0.79 18.37
N ASP A 67 1.64 0.77 17.92
CA ASP A 67 1.28 1.24 16.58
C ASP A 67 1.56 2.74 16.36
N LYS A 68 1.33 3.57 17.37
CA LYS A 68 1.62 5.01 17.31
C LYS A 68 3.12 5.26 17.30
N ARG A 69 3.91 4.50 18.08
CA ARG A 69 5.38 4.58 18.09
C ARG A 69 5.98 4.15 16.75
N VAL A 70 5.51 3.03 16.20
CA VAL A 70 5.92 2.53 14.88
C VAL A 70 5.60 3.58 13.80
N TYR A 71 4.38 4.12 13.81
CA TYR A 71 3.99 5.16 12.85
C TYR A 71 4.89 6.39 12.94
N LYS A 72 5.17 6.90 14.15
CA LYS A 72 6.03 8.08 14.33
C LYS A 72 7.47 7.80 13.89
N PHE A 73 8.00 6.61 14.16
CA PHE A 73 9.32 6.21 13.67
C PHE A 73 9.36 6.09 12.14
N ALA A 74 8.40 5.38 11.54
CA ALA A 74 8.32 5.21 10.10
C ALA A 74 8.13 6.56 9.37
N LYS A 75 7.30 7.46 9.92
CA LYS A 75 7.12 8.81 9.37
C LYS A 75 8.40 9.65 9.46
N ARG A 76 9.17 9.54 10.55
CA ARG A 76 10.47 10.21 10.66
C ARG A 76 11.50 9.69 9.64
N ARG A 77 11.42 8.41 9.25
CA ARG A 77 12.31 7.81 8.23
C ARG A 77 11.85 8.03 6.79
N LEU A 78 10.55 8.00 6.52
CA LEU A 78 9.97 8.03 5.16
C LEU A 78 9.36 9.39 4.76
N GLY A 79 9.20 10.31 5.72
CA GLY A 79 8.65 11.67 5.56
C GLY A 79 7.12 11.73 5.51
N SER A 80 6.49 10.98 4.60
CA SER A 80 5.05 11.11 4.32
C SER A 80 4.15 10.17 5.14
N HIS A 81 2.92 10.62 5.42
CA HIS A 81 1.91 9.84 6.15
C HIS A 81 1.54 8.54 5.42
N LYS A 82 1.19 8.62 4.13
CA LYS A 82 0.74 7.47 3.34
C LYS A 82 1.82 6.39 3.23
N ARG A 83 3.10 6.78 3.04
CA ARG A 83 4.21 5.82 2.98
C ARG A 83 4.49 5.17 4.34
N ALA A 84 4.38 5.93 5.43
CA ALA A 84 4.57 5.40 6.77
C ALA A 84 3.50 4.36 7.13
N LEU A 85 2.23 4.64 6.81
CA LEU A 85 1.14 3.68 6.99
C LEU A 85 1.36 2.43 6.15
N ARG A 86 1.66 2.58 4.85
CA ARG A 86 1.93 1.44 3.97
C ARG A 86 3.07 0.58 4.51
N LYS A 87 4.19 1.20 4.89
CA LYS A 87 5.34 0.46 5.42
C LYS A 87 5.01 -0.25 6.74
N ARG A 88 4.19 0.34 7.60
CA ARG A 88 3.71 -0.32 8.82
C ARG A 88 2.92 -1.58 8.49
N GLU A 89 1.95 -1.49 7.57
CA GLU A 89 1.15 -2.65 7.16
C GLU A 89 2.00 -3.73 6.48
N ASP A 90 2.95 -3.34 5.61
CA ASP A 90 3.88 -4.27 4.97
C ASP A 90 4.67 -5.08 6.03
N ILE A 91 5.18 -4.43 7.09
CA ILE A 91 5.94 -5.13 8.14
C ILE A 91 5.02 -5.97 9.05
N LYS A 92 3.78 -5.54 9.29
CA LYS A 92 2.79 -6.36 10.00
C LYS A 92 2.48 -7.66 9.25
N GLU A 93 2.30 -7.57 7.93
CA GLU A 93 2.09 -8.74 7.07
C GLU A 93 3.28 -9.70 7.12
N ILE A 94 4.51 -9.18 7.05
CA ILE A 94 5.73 -10.00 7.19
C ILE A 94 5.78 -10.70 8.55
N ASN A 95 5.43 -10.00 9.64
CA ASN A 95 5.40 -10.62 10.98
C ASN A 95 4.34 -11.73 11.07
N ALA A 96 3.17 -11.53 10.46
CA ALA A 96 2.12 -12.55 10.40
C ALA A 96 2.58 -13.78 9.60
N GLN A 97 3.21 -13.58 8.44
CA GLN A 97 3.79 -14.65 7.62
C GLN A 97 4.89 -15.42 8.37
N GLN A 98 5.77 -14.72 9.09
CA GLN A 98 6.80 -15.35 9.93
C GLN A 98 6.19 -16.21 11.04
N ARG A 99 5.14 -15.71 11.71
CA ARG A 99 4.42 -16.46 12.75
C ARG A 99 3.71 -17.70 12.18
N ALA A 100 3.04 -17.57 11.04
CA ALA A 100 2.38 -18.69 10.38
C ALA A 100 3.39 -19.78 9.96
N ARG A 101 4.54 -19.37 9.42
CA ARG A 101 5.62 -20.31 9.04
C ARG A 101 6.20 -21.04 10.26
N ALA A 102 6.36 -20.34 11.38
CA ALA A 102 6.86 -20.93 12.62
C ALA A 102 5.87 -21.85 13.33
N ALA A 103 4.56 -21.68 13.10
CA ALA A 103 3.52 -22.52 13.70
C ALA A 103 3.21 -23.79 12.88
N GLY A 104 3.59 -23.81 11.59
CA GLY A 104 3.43 -24.96 10.69
C GLY A 104 4.71 -25.77 10.47
N ALA A 105 5.79 -25.44 11.18
CA ALA A 105 7.02 -26.21 11.27
C ALA A 105 7.07 -26.89 12.64
#